data_AF-A0A8T0SSI5-F1
#
_entry.id   AF-A0A8T0SSI5-F1
#
_cell.length_a   1.000
_cell.length_b   1.000
_cell.length_c   1.000
_cell.angle_alpha   90.00
_cell.angle_beta   90.00
_cell.angle_gamma   90.00
#
_symmetry.space_group_name_H-M   'P 1'
#
loop_
_entity.id
_entity.type
_entity.pdbx_description
1 polymer ?
#
loop_
_entity_poly.entity_id
_entity_poly.type
_entity_poly.pdbx_seq_one_letter_code
_entity_poly.pdbx_strand_id
1 'polypeptide(L)'
;MLHLPELPRVGQQVLNQLKSRSASDIIQAPPSSGTRENHHLDPAPSSPSPLPFSRSLRRGSDPPQHRTAPHRREHIGCRCGRRDPRTPPSPAPLPNGRRRPQIERERRGRRVQIQIRRAGVDEIAPTAMAGAVSALFLLDIKGRVLVWRDYRGDVSALQAERFFTKLLDKEDDAEVHSPVVYDDAGVTYMFIQHSNVFLLTAARQNCNAASILLFLHRVVDVFKHYFEELEEESLRDNFVVVYELLDEMMDFGYPQYTEAKILSEFIKTDAYRMEVSQRPPMAVTNAVSWRSEGIRYKKNEVFLDVVESVNILVNSNGQIVRSDVVGALKMRTYLSGMPECKLGLNDRVLLEAQGRATKGKAIDLDDIKFHQCVRLARFENDRTISFVPPDGSFDLMTYRLSTQVKPLIWVEAQIEKHSRSRIELMVKARSQFKERSTATNVEIEVPVPSDATNPNIRTSMGSAAYAPERDAMVWKVKSFPGGKEYMCRAEFSLPSITAEEGAQEKKAPIRVKFEIPYFTVSGIQVRYLKIIEKSGYQALPWVRYITMAGEYELRLI
;
A
#
# COMPACT_ATOMS: atom_id res chain seq x y z
N MET A 1 34.43 -44.02 38.42
CA MET A 1 35.85 -43.77 38.08
C MET A 1 36.01 -43.93 36.58
N LEU A 2 36.61 -42.93 35.91
CA LEU A 2 37.14 -42.87 34.52
C LEU A 2 37.19 -41.36 34.19
N HIS A 3 38.30 -40.69 34.50
CA HIS A 3 39.37 -40.27 33.57
C HIS A 3 38.99 -39.12 32.61
N LEU A 4 39.52 -37.93 32.94
CA LEU A 4 39.55 -36.71 32.12
C LEU A 4 40.78 -36.71 31.20
N PRO A 5 40.72 -36.08 30.01
CA PRO A 5 41.89 -35.56 29.30
C PRO A 5 42.09 -34.06 29.52
N GLU A 6 43.36 -33.63 29.62
CA GLU A 6 43.75 -32.22 29.74
C GLU A 6 43.77 -31.48 28.37
N LEU A 7 43.64 -30.15 28.39
CA LEU A 7 43.83 -29.27 27.23
C LEU A 7 45.13 -28.44 27.34
N PRO A 8 45.76 -28.02 26.21
CA PRO A 8 47.15 -27.54 26.23
C PRO A 8 47.36 -26.11 26.76
N ARG A 9 48.50 -25.90 27.42
CA ARG A 9 48.96 -24.61 27.95
C ARG A 9 49.50 -23.68 26.84
N VAL A 10 48.65 -22.85 26.23
CA VAL A 10 49.11 -21.73 25.37
C VAL A 10 48.43 -20.38 25.70
N GLY A 11 47.21 -20.37 26.27
CA GLY A 11 46.46 -19.13 26.52
C GLY A 11 47.01 -18.19 27.61
N GLN A 12 47.83 -18.68 28.54
CA GLN A 12 48.15 -17.93 29.78
C GLN A 12 49.26 -16.87 29.64
N GLN A 13 50.04 -16.87 28.55
CA GLN A 13 51.17 -15.94 28.38
C GLN A 13 50.80 -14.62 27.69
N VAL A 14 49.78 -14.59 26.84
CA VAL A 14 49.37 -13.37 26.12
C VAL A 14 48.62 -12.40 27.04
N LEU A 15 47.80 -12.92 27.96
CA LEU A 15 46.99 -12.11 28.88
C LEU A 15 47.83 -11.32 29.91
N ASN A 16 49.07 -11.75 30.18
CA ASN A 16 49.97 -11.10 31.12
C ASN A 16 50.85 -10.00 30.50
N GLN A 17 50.92 -9.86 29.17
CA GLN A 17 51.68 -8.76 28.54
C GLN A 17 50.86 -7.48 28.35
N LEU A 18 49.52 -7.56 28.35
CA LEU A 18 48.63 -6.41 28.09
C LEU A 18 48.22 -5.61 29.35
N LYS A 19 48.65 -6.02 30.55
CA LYS A 19 48.32 -5.34 31.82
C LYS A 19 49.44 -4.46 32.40
N SER A 20 50.56 -4.30 31.71
CA SER A 20 51.72 -3.56 32.21
C SER A 20 52.24 -2.50 31.23
N ARG A 21 51.40 -1.51 30.88
CA ARG A 21 51.83 -0.21 30.33
C ARG A 21 50.71 0.84 30.42
N SER A 22 50.86 1.73 31.39
CA SER A 22 50.23 3.06 31.40
C SER A 22 51.28 4.08 31.81
N ALA A 23 51.19 5.29 31.24
CA ALA A 23 51.95 6.51 31.54
C ALA A 23 53.48 6.48 31.37
N SER A 24 53.99 7.22 30.37
CA SER A 24 54.80 8.46 30.54
C SER A 24 55.42 8.92 29.20
N ASP A 25 55.85 10.19 29.16
CA ASP A 25 56.63 10.89 28.10
C ASP A 25 55.87 11.19 26.77
N ILE A 26 55.59 12.42 26.31
CA ILE A 26 56.30 13.74 26.28
C ILE A 26 57.45 13.78 25.25
N ILE A 27 57.28 14.58 24.17
CA ILE A 27 58.31 15.43 23.50
C ILE A 27 57.65 16.34 22.41
N GLN A 28 58.28 17.49 22.10
CA GLN A 28 57.85 18.54 21.14
C GLN A 28 58.47 18.29 19.72
N ALA A 29 58.25 19.03 18.62
CA ALA A 29 57.60 20.32 18.26
C ALA A 29 57.19 20.23 16.75
N PRO A 30 57.04 21.29 15.90
CA PRO A 30 56.83 22.74 16.07
C PRO A 30 55.61 23.29 15.25
N PRO A 31 55.32 24.62 15.21
CA PRO A 31 54.16 25.18 14.49
C PRO A 31 54.50 25.95 13.19
N SER A 32 53.58 25.95 12.22
CA SER A 32 53.55 26.94 11.12
C SER A 32 52.14 27.20 10.56
N SER A 33 51.74 28.48 10.62
CA SER A 33 51.02 29.30 9.62
C SER A 33 50.06 28.64 8.60
N GLY A 34 48.79 29.03 8.65
CA GLY A 34 47.78 28.74 7.61
C GLY A 34 46.56 29.67 7.67
N THR A 35 46.52 30.61 6.73
CA THR A 35 45.41 31.48 6.27
C THR A 35 43.97 31.17 6.71
N ARG A 36 43.27 32.21 7.20
CA ARG A 36 41.80 32.30 7.11
C ARG A 36 41.39 32.57 5.66
N GLU A 37 40.63 31.67 5.05
CA GLU A 37 39.82 31.99 3.87
C GLU A 37 38.33 31.90 4.22
N ASN A 38 37.60 32.98 3.92
CA ASN A 38 36.15 33.03 4.04
C ASN A 38 35.54 32.53 2.73
N HIS A 39 34.96 31.33 2.72
CA HIS A 39 34.03 30.97 1.65
C HIS A 39 32.58 31.19 2.07
N HIS A 40 31.93 32.13 1.39
CA HIS A 40 30.48 32.26 1.35
C HIS A 40 29.85 30.95 0.87
N LEU A 41 28.79 30.50 1.54
CA LEU A 41 27.86 29.51 1.01
C LEU A 41 26.56 30.22 0.67
N ASP A 42 26.19 30.17 -0.60
CA ASP A 42 24.89 30.66 -1.08
C ASP A 42 23.73 29.83 -0.51
N PRO A 43 22.58 30.44 -0.19
CA PRO A 43 21.40 29.72 0.27
C PRO A 43 20.69 29.02 -0.89
N ALA A 44 20.36 27.75 -0.71
CA ALA A 44 19.55 26.96 -1.64
C ALA A 44 18.12 27.54 -1.82
N PRO A 45 17.47 27.33 -2.98
CA PRO A 45 16.21 28.00 -3.33
C PRO A 45 15.02 27.50 -2.50
N SER A 46 14.20 28.44 -2.05
CA SER A 46 12.99 28.19 -1.26
C SER A 46 11.83 27.67 -2.12
N SER A 47 11.28 26.51 -1.74
CA SER A 47 10.01 26.00 -2.27
C SER A 47 8.81 26.81 -1.74
N PRO A 48 7.75 27.05 -2.54
CA PRO A 48 6.64 27.92 -2.14
C PRO A 48 5.75 27.31 -1.05
N SER A 49 5.44 28.11 -0.04
CA SER A 49 4.55 27.74 1.07
C SER A 49 3.06 27.94 0.72
N PRO A 50 2.17 27.01 1.08
CA PRO A 50 0.73 27.17 0.88
C PRO A 50 0.10 28.08 1.96
N LEU A 51 -0.79 28.98 1.52
CA LEU A 51 -1.44 29.97 2.39
C LEU A 51 -2.62 29.40 3.19
N PRO A 52 -2.91 29.93 4.41
CA PRO A 52 -4.10 29.58 5.17
C PRO A 52 -5.38 30.23 4.60
N PHE A 53 -6.54 29.61 4.90
CA PHE A 53 -7.86 30.09 4.46
C PHE A 53 -8.18 31.52 4.95
N SER A 54 -8.44 32.43 4.00
CA SER A 54 -8.93 33.78 4.30
C SER A 54 -10.44 33.80 4.56
N ARG A 55 -10.85 34.29 5.74
CA ARG A 55 -12.25 34.66 6.02
C ARG A 55 -12.51 36.08 5.56
N SER A 56 -13.49 36.28 4.68
CA SER A 56 -13.95 37.61 4.27
C SER A 56 -14.77 38.29 5.38
N LEU A 57 -14.16 39.23 6.11
CA LEU A 57 -14.86 40.13 7.02
C LEU A 57 -15.40 41.35 6.25
N ARG A 58 -16.73 41.53 6.24
CA ARG A 58 -17.35 42.79 5.81
C ARG A 58 -17.27 43.81 6.96
N ARG A 59 -16.77 45.01 6.68
CA ARG A 59 -17.00 46.18 7.56
C ARG A 59 -18.37 46.79 7.22
N GLY A 60 -19.06 47.30 8.24
CA GLY A 60 -20.39 47.90 8.11
C GLY A 60 -20.36 49.44 8.08
N SER A 61 -21.55 50.02 7.97
CA SER A 61 -21.83 51.44 8.15
C SER A 61 -23.31 51.63 8.55
N ASP A 62 -23.53 52.13 9.75
CA ASP A 62 -24.80 52.56 10.36
C ASP A 62 -24.82 54.11 10.47
N PRO A 63 -25.90 54.79 10.92
CA PRO A 63 -27.35 54.62 10.70
C PRO A 63 -27.98 55.96 10.19
N PRO A 64 -29.31 56.21 10.29
CA PRO A 64 -29.84 56.89 11.49
C PRO A 64 -31.26 56.45 11.95
N GLN A 65 -31.76 57.08 13.03
CA GLN A 65 -32.92 56.68 13.85
C GLN A 65 -34.22 57.46 13.56
N HIS A 66 -35.40 56.86 13.81
CA HIS A 66 -36.37 57.33 14.85
C HIS A 66 -37.75 56.63 14.83
N ARG A 67 -38.32 56.35 16.04
CA ARG A 67 -39.74 56.43 16.53
C ARG A 67 -40.88 55.80 15.66
N THR A 68 -41.97 55.19 16.15
CA THR A 68 -42.66 55.17 17.47
C THR A 68 -43.61 53.93 17.56
N ALA A 69 -44.14 53.61 18.75
CA ALA A 69 -45.17 52.56 18.99
C ALA A 69 -46.62 53.18 19.00
N PRO A 70 -47.76 52.54 19.41
CA PRO A 70 -47.99 51.16 19.91
C PRO A 70 -49.34 50.45 19.50
N HIS A 71 -49.58 49.25 20.05
CA HIS A 71 -50.86 48.58 20.42
C HIS A 71 -52.05 48.41 19.42
N ARG A 72 -52.52 47.15 19.30
CA ARG A 72 -53.77 46.67 19.96
C ARG A 72 -53.85 45.13 20.07
N ARG A 73 -54.57 44.66 21.09
CA ARG A 73 -55.04 43.27 21.26
C ARG A 73 -56.49 43.18 20.79
N GLU A 74 -56.95 42.01 20.39
CA GLU A 74 -58.31 41.57 20.73
C GLU A 74 -58.40 40.04 20.87
N HIS A 75 -59.22 39.61 21.83
CA HIS A 75 -59.47 38.20 22.20
C HIS A 75 -60.93 37.90 21.94
N ILE A 76 -61.24 36.78 21.27
CA ILE A 76 -62.47 36.00 21.51
C ILE A 76 -62.07 34.52 21.50
N GLY A 77 -62.64 33.71 22.40
CA GLY A 77 -62.31 32.28 22.50
C GLY A 77 -63.54 31.37 22.57
N CYS A 78 -63.25 30.09 22.82
CA CYS A 78 -64.13 28.95 23.16
C CYS A 78 -64.60 28.08 21.96
N ARG A 79 -64.72 26.75 22.06
CA ARG A 79 -64.45 25.77 23.16
C ARG A 79 -64.34 24.33 22.59
N CYS A 80 -63.63 23.46 23.33
CA CYS A 80 -63.85 22.00 23.49
C CYS A 80 -63.88 21.02 22.28
N GLY A 81 -63.07 19.94 22.35
CA GLY A 81 -63.32 18.69 21.61
C GLY A 81 -62.13 17.73 21.50
N ARG A 82 -61.98 16.75 22.42
CA ARG A 82 -61.04 15.61 22.26
C ARG A 82 -61.63 14.54 21.32
N ARG A 83 -60.80 13.86 20.51
CA ARG A 83 -60.97 12.43 20.12
C ARG A 83 -59.78 11.85 19.34
N ASP A 84 -59.53 10.56 19.56
CA ASP A 84 -58.52 9.73 18.89
C ASP A 84 -58.93 9.28 17.47
N PRO A 85 -57.98 8.91 16.59
CA PRO A 85 -58.29 8.35 15.27
C PRO A 85 -58.51 6.82 15.30
N ARG A 86 -59.48 6.32 14.51
CA ARG A 86 -59.68 4.90 14.19
C ARG A 86 -59.45 4.62 12.70
N THR A 87 -59.19 3.35 12.40
CA THR A 87 -58.89 2.75 11.08
C THR A 87 -60.02 2.84 10.03
N PRO A 88 -59.67 2.82 8.72
CA PRO A 88 -60.62 2.64 7.60
C PRO A 88 -60.74 1.16 7.13
N PRO A 89 -61.76 0.80 6.30
CA PRO A 89 -62.17 -0.58 6.03
C PRO A 89 -61.81 -1.15 4.62
N SER A 90 -62.14 -2.42 4.40
CA SER A 90 -61.89 -3.23 3.18
C SER A 90 -63.06 -3.27 2.17
N PRO A 91 -62.82 -3.59 0.88
CA PRO A 91 -63.84 -4.01 -0.09
C PRO A 91 -63.70 -5.49 -0.55
N ALA A 92 -64.74 -6.04 -1.19
CA ALA A 92 -64.82 -7.43 -1.67
C ALA A 92 -65.26 -7.51 -3.16
N PRO A 93 -65.14 -8.69 -3.82
CA PRO A 93 -66.07 -9.07 -4.90
C PRO A 93 -66.62 -10.53 -4.85
N LEU A 94 -67.64 -10.79 -5.68
CA LEU A 94 -68.52 -11.99 -5.81
C LEU A 94 -68.19 -12.80 -7.10
N PRO A 95 -68.95 -13.85 -7.57
CA PRO A 95 -69.87 -14.85 -6.95
C PRO A 95 -69.64 -16.35 -7.37
N ASN A 96 -70.53 -17.25 -6.92
CA ASN A 96 -70.65 -18.72 -7.09
C ASN A 96 -70.70 -19.36 -8.51
N GLY A 97 -70.37 -20.67 -8.62
CA GLY A 97 -70.94 -21.55 -9.67
C GLY A 97 -70.48 -23.04 -9.82
N ARG A 98 -71.21 -24.01 -9.21
CA ARG A 98 -71.38 -25.47 -9.58
C ARG A 98 -70.16 -26.42 -9.46
N ARG A 99 -70.18 -27.48 -8.58
CA ARG A 99 -70.73 -28.88 -8.73
C ARG A 99 -70.02 -29.70 -9.85
N ARG A 100 -69.47 -30.93 -9.67
CA ARG A 100 -69.88 -32.17 -8.92
C ARG A 100 -68.65 -33.14 -8.65
N PRO A 101 -68.77 -34.38 -8.11
CA PRO A 101 -67.73 -35.04 -7.27
C PRO A 101 -66.83 -36.13 -7.92
N GLN A 102 -65.95 -36.70 -7.08
CA GLN A 102 -64.93 -37.77 -7.29
C GLN A 102 -65.46 -39.09 -7.91
N ILE A 103 -64.56 -39.85 -8.59
CA ILE A 103 -64.08 -41.19 -8.14
C ILE A 103 -62.97 -41.79 -9.05
N GLU A 104 -61.99 -42.43 -8.39
CA GLU A 104 -60.99 -43.46 -8.80
C GLU A 104 -60.02 -43.37 -10.01
N ARG A 105 -58.75 -43.71 -9.69
CA ARG A 105 -57.71 -44.52 -10.40
C ARG A 105 -57.32 -44.12 -11.85
N GLU A 106 -56.08 -44.25 -12.32
CA GLU A 106 -54.87 -44.93 -11.82
C GLU A 106 -53.66 -44.33 -12.56
N ARG A 107 -52.46 -44.25 -11.95
CA ARG A 107 -51.17 -44.34 -12.70
C ARG A 107 -49.96 -44.51 -11.78
N ARG A 108 -49.12 -45.48 -12.16
CA ARG A 108 -47.88 -45.86 -11.48
C ARG A 108 -46.82 -44.75 -11.58
N GLY A 109 -46.14 -44.45 -10.48
CA GLY A 109 -44.94 -43.61 -10.44
C GLY A 109 -43.99 -44.13 -9.34
N ARG A 110 -42.73 -44.41 -9.70
CA ARG A 110 -41.75 -45.02 -8.78
C ARG A 110 -41.39 -44.04 -7.65
N ARG A 111 -41.57 -44.44 -6.38
CA ARG A 111 -40.98 -43.74 -5.24
C ARG A 111 -39.47 -44.00 -5.22
N VAL A 112 -38.67 -42.97 -5.45
CA VAL A 112 -37.25 -42.97 -5.04
C VAL A 112 -37.23 -42.59 -3.55
N GLN A 113 -36.73 -43.50 -2.72
CA GLN A 113 -36.71 -43.33 -1.27
C GLN A 113 -35.45 -42.57 -0.86
N ILE A 114 -35.52 -41.23 -0.83
CA ILE A 114 -34.40 -40.41 -0.35
C ILE A 114 -34.31 -40.57 1.17
N GLN A 115 -33.34 -41.38 1.58
CA GLN A 115 -33.04 -41.66 2.98
C GLN A 115 -32.27 -40.46 3.56
N ILE A 116 -32.99 -39.51 4.16
CA ILE A 116 -32.38 -38.41 4.92
C ILE A 116 -31.75 -39.02 6.17
N ARG A 117 -30.47 -39.38 6.10
CA ARG A 117 -29.67 -39.65 7.30
C ARG A 117 -29.59 -38.35 8.10
N ARG A 118 -30.18 -38.35 9.29
CA ARG A 118 -29.78 -37.39 10.33
C ARG A 118 -28.31 -37.67 10.63
N ALA A 119 -27.43 -36.76 10.24
CA ALA A 119 -26.08 -36.74 10.79
C ALA A 119 -26.21 -36.59 12.31
N GLY A 120 -25.38 -37.32 13.06
CA GLY A 120 -25.31 -37.15 14.50
C GLY A 120 -24.85 -35.74 14.84
N VAL A 121 -25.13 -35.31 16.07
CA VAL A 121 -24.32 -34.26 16.69
C VAL A 121 -23.01 -34.94 17.09
N ASP A 122 -22.14 -35.14 16.11
CA ASP A 122 -20.74 -35.44 16.38
C ASP A 122 -20.17 -34.19 17.05
N GLU A 123 -19.49 -34.39 18.19
CA GLU A 123 -18.81 -33.30 18.87
C GLU A 123 -17.86 -32.62 17.88
N ILE A 124 -18.03 -31.31 17.70
CA ILE A 124 -17.09 -30.52 16.89
C ILE A 124 -15.77 -30.57 17.64
N ALA A 125 -14.89 -31.47 17.19
CA ALA A 125 -13.52 -31.56 17.67
C ALA A 125 -12.90 -30.17 17.67
N PRO A 126 -12.11 -29.81 18.71
CA PRO A 126 -11.57 -28.46 18.84
C PRO A 126 -10.87 -28.09 17.54
N THR A 127 -11.23 -26.91 17.02
CA THR A 127 -10.79 -26.34 15.74
C THR A 127 -9.37 -26.78 15.44
N ALA A 128 -9.20 -27.60 14.39
CA ALA A 128 -7.89 -28.14 14.04
C ALA A 128 -6.89 -26.97 13.95
N MET A 129 -5.94 -26.95 14.88
CA MET A 129 -4.95 -25.87 14.99
C MET A 129 -4.32 -25.68 13.61
N ALA A 130 -4.38 -24.46 13.07
CA ALA A 130 -3.78 -24.16 11.78
C ALA A 130 -2.30 -24.58 11.84
N GLY A 131 -1.82 -25.31 10.83
CA GLY A 131 -0.46 -25.85 10.86
C GLY A 131 0.55 -24.74 11.10
N ALA A 132 1.51 -25.00 11.99
CA ALA A 132 2.57 -24.06 12.33
C ALA A 132 3.82 -24.29 11.48
N VAL A 133 4.53 -23.22 11.14
CA VAL A 133 5.80 -23.27 10.39
C VAL A 133 6.85 -24.04 11.18
N SER A 134 7.67 -24.85 10.51
CA SER A 134 8.75 -25.60 11.13
C SER A 134 10.00 -24.74 11.29
N ALA A 135 10.46 -24.15 10.18
CA ALA A 135 11.66 -23.33 10.14
C ALA A 135 11.56 -22.21 9.10
N LEU A 136 12.30 -21.12 9.32
CA LEU A 136 12.48 -20.00 8.40
C LEU A 136 13.95 -19.92 7.98
N PHE A 137 14.18 -19.71 6.69
CA PHE A 137 15.49 -19.61 6.05
C PHE A 137 15.58 -18.30 5.27
N LEU A 138 16.71 -17.61 5.42
CA LEU A 138 17.11 -16.48 4.58
C LEU A 138 18.24 -16.99 3.67
N LEU A 139 18.01 -17.01 2.35
CA LEU A 139 18.96 -17.53 1.37
C LEU A 139 19.44 -16.42 0.42
N ASP A 140 20.68 -16.55 -0.03
CA ASP A 140 21.26 -15.79 -1.16
C ASP A 140 20.67 -16.25 -2.51
N ILE A 141 20.87 -15.48 -3.59
CA ILE A 141 20.48 -15.83 -4.97
C ILE A 141 21.06 -17.16 -5.47
N LYS A 142 22.07 -17.70 -4.78
CA LYS A 142 22.71 -18.99 -5.08
C LYS A 142 22.18 -20.14 -4.21
N GLY A 143 21.08 -19.93 -3.47
CA GLY A 143 20.48 -20.92 -2.57
C GLY A 143 21.25 -21.18 -1.27
N ARG A 144 22.31 -20.42 -1.00
CA ARG A 144 23.14 -20.56 0.21
C ARG A 144 22.40 -19.98 1.41
N VAL A 145 22.32 -20.73 2.50
CA VAL A 145 21.74 -20.25 3.77
C VAL A 145 22.62 -19.14 4.36
N LEU A 146 22.05 -17.95 4.51
CA LEU A 146 22.66 -16.81 5.20
C LEU A 146 22.35 -16.85 6.70
N VAL A 147 21.07 -17.02 7.02
CA VAL A 147 20.53 -17.15 8.37
C VAL A 147 19.41 -18.19 8.32
N TRP A 148 19.25 -18.99 9.37
CA TRP A 148 18.08 -19.85 9.52
C TRP A 148 17.66 -19.96 10.97
N ARG A 149 16.34 -20.07 11.19
CA ARG A 149 15.76 -20.26 12.50
C ARG A 149 14.82 -21.46 12.48
N ASP A 150 15.14 -22.45 13.29
CA ASP A 150 14.26 -23.58 13.59
C ASP A 150 13.37 -23.22 14.79
N TYR A 151 12.06 -23.41 14.64
CA TYR A 151 11.09 -23.19 15.71
C TYR A 151 10.55 -24.49 16.30
N ARG A 152 10.82 -25.66 15.68
CA ARG A 152 10.09 -26.91 15.98
C ARG A 152 10.93 -28.18 15.98
N GLY A 153 12.10 -28.21 15.37
CA GLY A 153 13.00 -29.37 15.35
C GLY A 153 12.64 -30.47 14.33
N ASP A 154 11.61 -30.28 13.50
CA ASP A 154 11.15 -31.28 12.52
C ASP A 154 11.72 -31.08 11.11
N VAL A 155 12.40 -29.95 10.83
CA VAL A 155 13.00 -29.62 9.54
C VAL A 155 14.50 -29.33 9.67
N SER A 156 15.31 -30.08 8.91
CA SER A 156 16.77 -29.91 8.83
C SER A 156 17.17 -28.82 7.83
N ALA A 157 18.33 -28.17 8.02
CA ALA A 157 18.91 -27.22 7.07
C ALA A 157 19.04 -27.75 5.62
N LEU A 158 19.26 -29.07 5.42
CA LEU A 158 19.27 -29.74 4.11
C LEU A 158 18.00 -29.50 3.27
N GLN A 159 16.86 -29.15 3.90
CA GLN A 159 15.63 -28.86 3.16
C GLN A 159 15.72 -27.55 2.36
N ALA A 160 16.59 -26.60 2.75
CA ALA A 160 16.84 -25.39 1.95
C ALA A 160 17.56 -25.71 0.64
N GLU A 161 18.57 -26.59 0.66
CA GLU A 161 19.28 -27.05 -0.54
C GLU A 161 18.32 -27.78 -1.49
N ARG A 162 17.50 -28.69 -0.96
CA ARG A 162 16.47 -29.41 -1.74
C ARG A 162 15.44 -28.49 -2.36
N PHE A 163 14.97 -27.49 -1.62
CA PHE A 163 14.09 -26.46 -2.16
C PHE A 163 14.74 -25.76 -3.35
N PHE A 164 16.02 -25.37 -3.22
CA PHE A 164 16.71 -24.61 -4.26
C PHE A 164 16.95 -25.45 -5.53
N THR A 165 17.32 -26.74 -5.41
CA THR A 165 17.36 -27.65 -6.57
C THR A 165 15.99 -27.73 -7.25
N LYS A 166 14.90 -27.92 -6.49
CA LYS A 166 13.53 -27.98 -7.03
C LYS A 166 13.00 -26.66 -7.57
N LEU A 167 13.60 -25.53 -7.20
CA LEU A 167 13.31 -24.22 -7.78
C LEU A 167 13.97 -24.12 -9.16
N LEU A 168 15.27 -24.45 -9.26
CA LEU A 168 16.02 -24.48 -10.52
C LEU A 168 15.40 -25.47 -11.53
N ASP A 169 15.04 -26.68 -11.10
CA ASP A 169 14.34 -27.68 -11.93
C ASP A 169 13.00 -27.19 -12.50
N LYS A 170 12.46 -26.06 -11.99
CA LYS A 170 11.22 -25.42 -12.43
C LYS A 170 11.44 -24.07 -13.12
N GLU A 171 12.66 -23.53 -13.17
CA GLU A 171 12.92 -22.26 -13.88
C GLU A 171 12.78 -22.41 -15.40
N ASP A 172 12.99 -23.61 -15.94
CA ASP A 172 12.74 -23.93 -17.36
C ASP A 172 11.23 -23.88 -17.74
N ASP A 173 10.33 -23.92 -16.75
CA ASP A 173 8.87 -24.00 -16.95
C ASP A 173 8.19 -22.68 -16.56
N ALA A 174 8.22 -21.71 -17.49
CA ALA A 174 7.84 -20.31 -17.25
C ALA A 174 6.40 -20.05 -16.76
N GLU A 175 5.53 -21.08 -16.73
CA GLU A 175 4.19 -21.00 -16.15
C GLU A 175 4.14 -21.38 -14.64
N VAL A 176 5.24 -21.84 -14.04
CA VAL A 176 5.24 -22.55 -12.73
C VAL A 176 6.04 -21.86 -11.61
N HIS A 177 6.21 -20.53 -11.65
CA HIS A 177 6.66 -19.75 -10.48
C HIS A 177 5.55 -19.60 -9.42
N SER A 178 5.14 -20.73 -8.82
CA SER A 178 4.24 -20.74 -7.68
C SER A 178 5.01 -20.40 -6.39
N PRO A 179 4.53 -19.50 -5.53
CA PRO A 179 5.17 -19.17 -4.25
C PRO A 179 5.08 -20.31 -3.21
N VAL A 180 4.42 -21.42 -3.56
CA VAL A 180 4.31 -22.63 -2.75
C VAL A 180 4.85 -23.83 -3.53
N VAL A 181 5.85 -24.51 -2.98
CA VAL A 181 6.50 -25.69 -3.56
C VAL A 181 6.34 -26.87 -2.61
N TYR A 182 5.99 -28.05 -3.14
CA TYR A 182 5.82 -29.26 -2.35
C TYR A 182 6.99 -30.22 -2.55
N ASP A 183 7.48 -30.81 -1.47
CA ASP A 183 8.44 -31.91 -1.47
C ASP A 183 7.76 -33.27 -1.39
N ASP A 184 8.35 -34.26 -2.04
CA ASP A 184 7.88 -35.66 -2.02
C ASP A 184 8.05 -36.28 -0.62
N ALA A 185 8.94 -35.71 0.20
CA ALA A 185 9.11 -36.03 1.62
C ALA A 185 8.08 -35.37 2.56
N GLY A 186 6.99 -34.81 2.00
CA GLY A 186 5.89 -34.21 2.77
C GLY A 186 6.24 -32.88 3.45
N VAL A 187 7.20 -32.13 2.90
CA VAL A 187 7.53 -30.76 3.33
C VAL A 187 6.89 -29.78 2.36
N THR A 188 6.18 -28.78 2.87
CA THR A 188 5.68 -27.65 2.08
C THR A 188 6.61 -26.46 2.28
N TYR A 189 7.09 -25.90 1.19
CA TYR A 189 7.88 -24.68 1.13
C TYR A 189 7.00 -23.51 0.71
N MET A 190 7.09 -22.39 1.41
CA MET A 190 6.45 -21.14 1.03
C MET A 190 7.52 -20.04 1.04
N PHE A 191 7.68 -19.33 -0.09
CA PHE A 191 8.77 -18.38 -0.24
C PHE A 191 8.37 -17.08 -0.94
N ILE A 192 9.15 -16.04 -0.70
CA ILE A 192 9.16 -14.81 -1.48
C ILE A 192 10.60 -14.45 -1.84
N GLN A 193 10.79 -13.79 -2.97
CA GLN A 193 12.06 -13.16 -3.35
C GLN A 193 11.97 -11.66 -3.08
N HIS A 194 13.00 -11.10 -2.45
CA HIS A 194 13.15 -9.67 -2.24
C HIS A 194 14.60 -9.26 -2.51
N SER A 195 14.82 -8.37 -3.49
CA SER A 195 16.16 -8.01 -3.96
C SER A 195 17.00 -9.26 -4.29
N ASN A 196 18.18 -9.41 -3.69
CA ASN A 196 19.09 -10.55 -3.81
C ASN A 196 18.89 -11.62 -2.71
N VAL A 197 17.76 -11.59 -1.98
CA VAL A 197 17.49 -12.52 -0.88
C VAL A 197 16.18 -13.28 -1.11
N PHE A 198 16.20 -14.59 -0.87
CA PHE A 198 15.00 -15.42 -0.76
C PHE A 198 14.63 -15.60 0.71
N LEU A 199 13.39 -15.28 1.06
CA LEU A 199 12.82 -15.61 2.37
C LEU A 199 11.95 -16.85 2.20
N LEU A 200 12.39 -17.95 2.80
CA LEU A 200 11.79 -19.28 2.68
C LEU A 200 11.26 -19.74 4.04
N THR A 201 10.08 -20.34 4.06
CA THR A 201 9.58 -21.10 5.21
C THR A 201 9.33 -22.54 4.78
N ALA A 202 9.63 -23.47 5.68
CA ALA A 202 9.35 -24.89 5.52
C ALA A 202 8.37 -25.34 6.60
N ALA A 203 7.42 -26.21 6.24
CA ALA A 203 6.47 -26.79 7.17
C ALA A 203 6.10 -28.22 6.79
N ARG A 204 5.97 -29.12 7.77
CA ARG A 204 5.36 -30.46 7.57
C ARG A 204 3.85 -30.50 7.80
N GLN A 205 3.31 -29.45 8.42
CA GLN A 205 1.87 -29.35 8.71
C GLN A 205 1.15 -28.53 7.64
N ASN A 206 -0.16 -28.73 7.55
CA ASN A 206 -1.03 -27.95 6.67
C ASN A 206 -1.21 -26.51 7.21
N CYS A 207 -0.25 -25.64 6.88
CA CYS A 207 -0.25 -24.23 7.25
C CYS A 207 -1.20 -23.42 6.37
N ASN A 208 -1.74 -22.32 6.90
CA ASN A 208 -2.40 -21.32 6.06
C ASN A 208 -1.34 -20.53 5.26
N ALA A 209 -1.12 -20.94 4.01
CA ALA A 209 -0.12 -20.33 3.13
C ALA A 209 -0.29 -18.81 2.97
N ALA A 210 -1.52 -18.30 2.95
CA ALA A 210 -1.76 -16.87 2.81
C ALA A 210 -1.28 -16.06 4.03
N SER A 211 -1.43 -16.60 5.26
CA SER A 211 -0.90 -15.94 6.45
C SER A 211 0.63 -16.01 6.53
N ILE A 212 1.24 -17.09 6.05
CA ILE A 212 2.71 -17.23 6.06
C ILE A 212 3.35 -16.33 4.98
N LEU A 213 2.79 -16.25 3.78
CA LEU A 213 3.25 -15.31 2.74
C LEU A 213 3.07 -13.85 3.20
N LEU A 214 1.96 -13.51 3.85
CA LEU A 214 1.77 -12.18 4.46
C LEU A 214 2.82 -11.91 5.56
N PHE A 215 3.11 -12.89 6.41
CA PHE A 215 4.16 -12.78 7.43
C PHE A 215 5.53 -12.55 6.80
N LEU A 216 5.90 -13.27 5.74
CA LEU A 216 7.17 -13.06 5.04
C LEU A 216 7.29 -11.63 4.49
N HIS A 217 6.23 -11.06 3.92
CA HIS A 217 6.22 -9.65 3.53
C HIS A 217 6.38 -8.71 4.74
N ARG A 218 5.78 -9.02 5.90
CA ARG A 218 6.00 -8.26 7.14
C ARG A 218 7.43 -8.37 7.67
N VAL A 219 8.10 -9.52 7.54
CA VAL A 219 9.53 -9.67 7.87
C VAL A 219 10.38 -8.74 7.01
N VAL A 220 10.11 -8.66 5.69
CA VAL A 220 10.78 -7.69 4.79
C VAL A 220 10.54 -6.26 5.24
N ASP A 221 9.30 -5.89 5.60
CA ASP A 221 8.97 -4.54 6.06
C ASP A 221 9.66 -4.19 7.40
N VAL A 222 9.78 -5.16 8.32
CA VAL A 222 10.52 -4.98 9.59
C VAL A 222 12.02 -4.82 9.33
N PHE A 223 12.63 -5.69 8.52
CA PHE A 223 14.06 -5.57 8.21
C PHE A 223 14.41 -4.26 7.50
N LYS A 224 13.56 -3.77 6.58
CA LYS A 224 13.72 -2.43 5.98
C LYS A 224 13.60 -1.28 6.99
N HIS A 225 12.86 -1.46 8.08
CA HIS A 225 12.80 -0.44 9.14
C HIS A 225 14.11 -0.37 9.96
N TYR A 226 14.80 -1.50 10.13
CA TYR A 226 16.03 -1.61 10.91
C TYR A 226 17.30 -1.33 10.11
N PHE A 227 17.35 -1.78 8.84
CA PHE A 227 18.55 -1.76 8.01
C PHE A 227 18.48 -0.80 6.82
N GLU A 228 17.37 -0.05 6.69
CA GLU A 228 16.97 0.78 5.54
C GLU A 228 16.71 -0.05 4.26
N GLU A 229 17.67 -0.86 3.83
CA GLU A 229 17.58 -1.77 2.70
C GLU A 229 17.87 -3.23 3.12
N LEU A 230 17.12 -4.17 2.55
CA LEU A 230 17.26 -5.61 2.84
C LEU A 230 18.03 -6.28 1.69
N GLU A 231 19.31 -6.54 1.95
CA GLU A 231 20.23 -7.24 1.05
C GLU A 231 21.06 -8.31 1.79
N GLU A 232 21.86 -9.10 1.05
CA GLU A 232 22.78 -10.10 1.59
C GLU A 232 23.76 -9.50 2.63
N GLU A 233 24.28 -8.29 2.39
CA GLU A 233 25.22 -7.60 3.28
C GLU A 233 24.53 -7.16 4.59
N SER A 234 23.34 -6.52 4.49
CA SER A 234 22.53 -6.10 5.64
C SER A 234 22.28 -7.23 6.65
N LEU A 235 22.00 -8.45 6.16
CA LEU A 235 21.75 -9.62 7.00
C LEU A 235 23.02 -10.18 7.66
N ARG A 236 24.17 -10.08 7.00
CA ARG A 236 25.45 -10.58 7.50
C ARG A 236 26.01 -9.68 8.59
N ASP A 237 25.96 -8.36 8.39
CA ASP A 237 26.51 -7.39 9.33
C ASP A 237 25.65 -7.29 10.60
N ASN A 238 24.34 -7.52 10.50
CA ASN A 238 23.38 -7.37 11.59
C ASN A 238 22.85 -8.70 12.16
N PHE A 239 23.57 -9.82 11.97
CA PHE A 239 23.07 -11.17 12.27
C PHE A 239 22.49 -11.35 13.69
N VAL A 240 23.04 -10.67 14.70
CA VAL A 240 22.53 -10.70 16.09
C VAL A 240 21.10 -10.15 16.16
N VAL A 241 20.88 -8.95 15.62
CA VAL A 241 19.57 -8.29 15.58
C VAL A 241 18.58 -9.09 14.73
N VAL A 242 19.04 -9.75 13.66
CA VAL A 242 18.20 -10.64 12.86
C VAL A 242 17.68 -11.82 13.69
N TYR A 243 18.51 -12.47 14.52
CA TYR A 243 18.05 -13.56 15.39
C TYR A 243 17.08 -13.06 16.47
N GLU A 244 17.37 -11.93 17.13
CA GLU A 244 16.46 -11.32 18.11
C GLU A 244 15.09 -10.97 17.50
N LEU A 245 15.09 -10.41 16.28
CA LEU A 245 13.85 -10.13 15.55
C LEU A 245 13.08 -11.41 15.18
N LEU A 246 13.77 -12.45 14.70
CA LEU A 246 13.09 -13.70 14.33
C LEU A 246 12.43 -14.40 15.53
N ASP A 247 13.05 -14.33 16.71
CA ASP A 247 12.49 -14.89 17.95
C ASP A 247 11.29 -14.11 18.50
N GLU A 248 11.28 -12.78 18.41
CA GLU A 248 10.14 -11.96 18.86
C GLU A 248 9.00 -11.87 17.82
N MET A 249 9.32 -12.07 16.54
CA MET A 249 8.34 -12.07 15.45
C MET A 249 7.58 -13.39 15.30
N MET A 250 8.15 -14.53 15.72
CA MET A 250 7.51 -15.85 15.62
C MET A 250 7.91 -16.74 16.80
N ASP A 251 6.92 -17.33 17.47
CA ASP A 251 7.13 -18.35 18.50
C ASP A 251 6.51 -19.68 18.05
N PHE A 252 7.26 -20.77 18.19
CA PHE A 252 6.87 -22.14 17.85
C PHE A 252 6.17 -22.33 16.49
N GLY A 253 6.53 -21.51 15.49
CA GLY A 253 5.94 -21.55 14.14
C GLY A 253 4.69 -20.69 13.94
N TYR A 254 4.28 -19.91 14.95
CA TYR A 254 3.15 -18.97 14.91
C TYR A 254 3.65 -17.51 14.94
N PRO A 255 3.34 -16.71 13.91
CA PRO A 255 3.60 -15.26 13.94
C PRO A 255 3.01 -14.57 15.17
N GLN A 256 3.83 -13.75 15.84
CA GLN A 256 3.47 -12.96 17.02
C GLN A 256 3.44 -11.46 16.66
N TYR A 257 4.48 -10.70 17.01
CA TYR A 257 4.51 -9.24 16.87
C TYR A 257 5.30 -8.81 15.65
N THR A 258 4.66 -8.12 14.70
CA THR A 258 5.30 -7.67 13.45
C THR A 258 5.36 -6.13 13.30
N GLU A 259 5.20 -5.39 14.40
CA GLU A 259 5.17 -3.92 14.40
C GLU A 259 6.57 -3.35 14.63
N ALA A 260 7.28 -3.05 13.55
CA ALA A 260 8.69 -2.65 13.57
C ALA A 260 9.02 -1.50 14.56
N LYS A 261 8.14 -0.49 14.64
CA LYS A 261 8.30 0.68 15.54
C LYS A 261 8.18 0.35 17.02
N ILE A 262 7.48 -0.75 17.37
CA ILE A 262 7.32 -1.21 18.75
C ILE A 262 8.45 -2.18 19.10
N LEU A 263 8.83 -3.05 18.17
CA LEU A 263 10.03 -3.90 18.29
C LEU A 263 11.27 -3.03 18.59
N SER A 264 11.43 -1.88 17.90
CA SER A 264 12.59 -0.98 18.06
C SER A 264 12.67 -0.26 19.41
N GLU A 265 11.64 -0.33 20.26
CA GLU A 265 11.72 0.20 21.62
C GLU A 265 12.57 -0.70 22.54
N PHE A 266 12.61 -2.01 22.27
CA PHE A 266 13.28 -3.00 23.12
C PHE A 266 14.38 -3.80 22.41
N ILE A 267 14.22 -4.19 21.13
CA ILE A 267 15.31 -4.67 20.29
C ILE A 267 16.03 -3.45 19.71
N LYS A 268 17.32 -3.29 20.03
CA LYS A 268 18.11 -2.10 19.63
C LYS A 268 19.38 -2.53 18.91
N THR A 269 19.67 -1.85 17.81
CA THR A 269 20.91 -2.00 17.05
C THR A 269 22.14 -1.48 17.82
N ASP A 270 21.97 -0.40 18.59
CA ASP A 270 23.04 0.14 19.43
C ASP A 270 23.27 -0.71 20.68
N ALA A 271 24.53 -1.13 20.91
CA ALA A 271 25.01 -1.82 22.11
C ALA A 271 25.03 -0.95 23.40
N TYR A 272 24.13 0.03 23.51
CA TYR A 272 24.18 1.10 24.51
C TYR A 272 23.62 0.66 25.87
N ARG A 273 24.52 0.12 26.70
CA ARG A 273 24.38 -0.09 28.16
C ARG A 273 23.11 -0.83 28.60
N MET A 274 23.26 -2.14 28.81
CA MET A 274 22.35 -3.01 29.57
C MET A 274 22.28 -2.62 31.07
N GLU A 275 21.81 -1.40 31.38
CA GLU A 275 21.61 -0.90 32.76
C GLU A 275 20.13 -0.80 33.15
N VAL A 276 19.22 -1.02 32.21
CA VAL A 276 17.78 -1.07 32.45
C VAL A 276 17.27 -2.43 31.99
N SER A 277 16.54 -3.14 32.85
CA SER A 277 15.85 -4.37 32.46
C SER A 277 14.92 -4.06 31.29
N GLN A 278 15.18 -4.64 30.10
CA GLN A 278 14.27 -4.57 28.96
C GLN A 278 12.96 -5.25 29.34
N ARG A 279 12.00 -4.45 29.79
CA ARG A 279 10.61 -4.88 29.97
C ARG A 279 9.91 -4.60 28.65
N PRO A 280 9.15 -5.56 28.08
CA PRO A 280 8.41 -5.31 26.85
C PRO A 280 7.46 -4.11 27.08
N PRO A 281 7.35 -3.18 26.12
CA PRO A 281 6.43 -2.05 26.22
C PRO A 281 5.01 -2.53 26.48
N MET A 282 4.23 -1.78 27.28
CA MET A 282 2.83 -2.15 27.54
C MET A 282 1.99 -2.22 26.25
N ALA A 283 2.41 -1.56 25.16
CA ALA A 283 1.79 -1.68 23.85
C ALA A 283 1.76 -3.13 23.32
N VAL A 284 2.76 -3.96 23.66
CA VAL A 284 2.83 -5.39 23.28
C VAL A 284 1.64 -6.17 23.85
N THR A 285 1.19 -5.85 25.05
CA THR A 285 0.07 -6.55 25.73
C THR A 285 -1.27 -5.82 25.64
N ASN A 286 -1.31 -4.64 24.99
CA ASN A 286 -2.51 -3.79 24.93
C ASN A 286 -3.33 -4.05 23.65
N ALA A 287 -4.63 -3.75 23.70
CA ALA A 287 -5.52 -3.79 22.53
C ALA A 287 -5.19 -2.73 21.45
N VAL A 288 -4.20 -1.87 21.71
CA VAL A 288 -3.61 -0.92 20.76
C VAL A 288 -2.11 -1.25 20.67
N SER A 289 -1.76 -2.12 19.72
CA SER A 289 -0.42 -2.68 19.56
C SER A 289 0.51 -1.89 18.64
N TRP A 290 0.03 -0.77 18.08
CA TRP A 290 0.73 0.02 17.04
C TRP A 290 1.05 1.47 17.47
N ARG A 291 0.80 1.82 18.74
CA ARG A 291 1.08 3.16 19.28
C ARG A 291 1.39 3.11 20.78
N SER A 292 2.58 3.56 21.13
CA SER A 292 3.05 3.68 22.51
C SER A 292 2.46 4.89 23.24
N GLU A 293 2.29 4.77 24.55
CA GLU A 293 1.83 5.88 25.40
C GLU A 293 2.96 6.89 25.66
N GLY A 294 2.61 8.12 26.03
CA GLY A 294 3.59 9.16 26.42
C GLY A 294 4.24 9.95 25.29
N ILE A 295 3.98 9.62 24.01
CA ILE A 295 4.44 10.38 22.83
C ILE A 295 4.06 11.86 22.98
N ARG A 296 5.01 12.78 22.74
CA ARG A 296 4.79 14.23 22.89
C ARG A 296 5.51 15.05 21.83
N TYR A 297 4.75 15.91 21.16
CA TYR A 297 5.25 16.84 20.16
C TYR A 297 5.13 18.31 20.61
N LYS A 298 6.01 19.17 20.10
CA LYS A 298 5.95 20.64 20.30
C LYS A 298 4.78 21.27 19.52
N LYS A 299 4.41 20.68 18.38
CA LYS A 299 3.28 21.05 17.53
C LYS A 299 2.52 19.78 17.18
N ASN A 300 1.19 19.80 17.26
CA ASN A 300 0.37 18.66 16.91
C ASN A 300 -0.18 18.85 15.49
N GLU A 301 0.35 18.09 14.53
CA GLU A 301 0.08 18.26 13.10
C GLU A 301 -0.22 16.91 12.45
N VAL A 302 -1.15 16.90 11.49
CA VAL A 302 -1.48 15.70 10.71
C VAL A 302 -1.48 16.05 9.24
N PHE A 303 -0.78 15.27 8.43
CA PHE A 303 -0.79 15.40 6.98
C PHE A 303 -1.47 14.19 6.37
N LEU A 304 -2.46 14.41 5.51
CA LEU A 304 -3.21 13.37 4.83
C LEU A 304 -3.03 13.52 3.31
N ASP A 305 -2.33 12.56 2.72
CA ASP A 305 -2.08 12.48 1.30
C ASP A 305 -3.07 11.49 0.69
N VAL A 306 -3.98 11.99 -0.13
CA VAL A 306 -4.90 11.17 -0.92
C VAL A 306 -4.25 10.96 -2.28
N VAL A 307 -3.68 9.77 -2.48
CA VAL A 307 -2.97 9.39 -3.72
C VAL A 307 -3.84 8.44 -4.52
N GLU A 308 -4.18 8.80 -5.76
CA GLU A 308 -4.93 7.95 -6.69
C GLU A 308 -4.04 7.49 -7.84
N SER A 309 -3.81 6.18 -7.95
CA SER A 309 -3.15 5.56 -9.10
C SER A 309 -4.21 5.15 -10.13
N VAL A 310 -4.10 5.67 -11.35
CA VAL A 310 -5.03 5.36 -12.44
C VAL A 310 -4.44 4.26 -13.30
N ASN A 311 -5.11 3.11 -13.35
CA ASN A 311 -4.76 1.99 -14.21
C ASN A 311 -5.65 2.03 -15.46
N ILE A 312 -5.06 2.06 -16.64
CA ILE A 312 -5.75 2.08 -17.93
C ILE A 312 -5.05 1.13 -18.90
N LEU A 313 -5.82 0.25 -19.53
CA LEU A 313 -5.37 -0.51 -20.70
C LEU A 313 -6.22 -0.14 -21.91
N VAL A 314 -5.58 0.39 -22.96
CA VAL A 314 -6.21 0.69 -24.26
C VAL A 314 -5.76 -0.36 -25.29
N ASN A 315 -6.70 -0.89 -26.10
CA ASN A 315 -6.36 -1.79 -27.21
C ASN A 315 -5.87 -1.03 -28.46
N SER A 316 -5.33 -1.76 -29.43
CA SER A 316 -4.90 -1.23 -30.74
C SER A 316 -6.00 -0.50 -31.51
N ASN A 317 -7.27 -0.77 -31.20
CA ASN A 317 -8.44 -0.14 -31.82
C ASN A 317 -8.89 1.14 -31.09
N GLY A 318 -8.11 1.62 -30.10
CA GLY A 318 -8.43 2.82 -29.32
C GLY A 318 -9.55 2.65 -28.29
N GLN A 319 -9.97 1.42 -27.99
CA GLN A 319 -10.99 1.13 -26.98
C GLN A 319 -10.35 0.84 -25.62
N ILE A 320 -10.98 1.34 -24.55
CA ILE A 320 -10.57 1.11 -23.16
C ILE A 320 -11.00 -0.30 -22.75
N VAL A 321 -10.05 -1.19 -22.50
CA VAL A 321 -10.27 -2.57 -22.05
C VAL A 321 -10.36 -2.66 -20.53
N ARG A 322 -9.51 -1.91 -19.83
CA ARG A 322 -9.46 -1.84 -18.37
C ARG A 322 -9.36 -0.39 -17.93
N SER A 323 -10.12 -0.01 -16.91
CA SER A 323 -10.04 1.29 -16.25
C SER A 323 -10.37 1.09 -14.78
N ASP A 324 -9.35 1.14 -13.94
CA ASP A 324 -9.47 1.04 -12.47
C ASP A 324 -8.78 2.25 -11.84
N VAL A 325 -9.34 2.77 -10.74
CA VAL A 325 -8.65 3.71 -9.87
C VAL A 325 -8.35 3.01 -8.56
N VAL A 326 -7.07 2.89 -8.22
CA VAL A 326 -6.60 2.38 -6.92
C VAL A 326 -6.08 3.55 -6.11
N GLY A 327 -6.76 3.88 -5.03
CA GLY A 327 -6.39 4.99 -4.16
C GLY A 327 -5.84 4.53 -2.81
N ALA A 328 -4.96 5.35 -2.24
CA ALA A 328 -4.42 5.20 -0.90
C ALA A 328 -4.55 6.51 -0.12
N LEU A 329 -4.96 6.42 1.14
CA LEU A 329 -4.87 7.52 2.12
C LEU A 329 -3.63 7.29 2.96
N LYS A 330 -2.53 7.95 2.58
CA LYS A 330 -1.29 7.93 3.35
C LYS A 330 -1.34 9.05 4.38
N MET A 331 -1.10 8.73 5.64
CA MET A 331 -1.17 9.72 6.72
C MET A 331 0.18 9.83 7.43
N ARG A 332 0.55 11.05 7.81
CA ARG A 332 1.69 11.36 8.66
C ARG A 332 1.18 12.08 9.90
N THR A 333 1.27 11.46 11.06
CA THR A 333 0.76 12.01 12.31
C THR A 333 1.89 12.34 13.26
N TYR A 334 1.94 13.61 13.67
CA TYR A 334 2.78 14.11 14.73
C TYR A 334 1.84 14.57 15.85
N LEU A 335 1.32 13.62 16.62
CA LEU A 335 0.29 13.84 17.63
C LEU A 335 0.76 13.38 19.01
N SER A 336 0.45 14.15 20.04
CA SER A 336 0.78 13.80 21.42
C SER A 336 -0.28 12.88 22.05
N GLY A 337 0.12 12.02 22.98
CA GLY A 337 -0.78 11.14 23.72
C GLY A 337 -1.41 10.04 22.86
N MET A 338 -2.67 9.68 23.16
CA MET A 338 -3.40 8.55 22.56
C MET A 338 -4.70 9.00 21.84
N PRO A 339 -4.59 9.83 20.79
CA PRO A 339 -5.74 10.49 20.16
C PRO A 339 -6.68 9.51 19.45
N GLU A 340 -7.99 9.67 19.66
CA GLU A 340 -9.02 9.06 18.81
C GLU A 340 -9.32 9.99 17.62
N CYS A 341 -8.93 9.56 16.43
CA CYS A 341 -9.22 10.23 15.16
C CYS A 341 -10.53 9.71 14.55
N LYS A 342 -11.30 10.62 13.94
CA LYS A 342 -12.51 10.31 13.17
C LYS A 342 -12.46 11.02 11.83
N LEU A 343 -12.33 10.25 10.76
CA LEU A 343 -12.27 10.72 9.38
C LEU A 343 -13.65 10.56 8.72
N GLY A 344 -14.12 11.63 8.07
CA GLY A 344 -15.35 11.63 7.28
C GLY A 344 -15.08 11.91 5.81
N LEU A 345 -15.54 11.02 4.93
CA LEU A 345 -15.41 11.11 3.47
C LEU A 345 -16.77 11.44 2.82
N ASN A 346 -16.79 11.73 1.52
CA ASN A 346 -17.99 11.82 0.69
C ASN A 346 -18.48 10.45 0.17
N ASP A 347 -18.43 9.42 1.02
CA ASP A 347 -19.05 8.10 0.75
C ASP A 347 -20.54 8.29 0.45
N ARG A 348 -20.99 7.71 -0.67
CA ARG A 348 -22.38 7.71 -1.10
C ARG A 348 -23.30 7.07 -0.06
N VAL A 349 -22.90 5.95 0.54
CA VAL A 349 -23.72 5.22 1.51
C VAL A 349 -23.97 6.06 2.76
N LEU A 350 -22.93 6.76 3.26
CA LEU A 350 -23.04 7.71 4.37
C LEU A 350 -23.99 8.88 4.03
N LEU A 351 -23.94 9.42 2.81
CA LEU A 351 -24.74 10.56 2.39
C LEU A 351 -26.21 10.20 2.18
N GLU A 352 -26.49 9.04 1.59
CA GLU A 352 -27.85 8.50 1.42
C GLU A 352 -28.48 8.17 2.79
N ALA A 353 -27.75 7.50 3.69
CA ALA A 353 -28.21 7.20 5.06
C ALA A 353 -28.53 8.45 5.89
N GLN A 354 -27.86 9.58 5.63
CA GLN A 354 -28.13 10.87 6.30
C GLN A 354 -29.27 11.68 5.66
N GLY A 355 -29.91 11.18 4.60
CA GLY A 355 -30.98 11.89 3.87
C GLY A 355 -30.51 13.20 3.21
N ARG A 356 -29.19 13.39 3.05
CA ARG A 356 -28.62 14.65 2.55
C ARG A 356 -28.33 14.54 1.06
N ALA A 357 -29.31 14.94 0.25
CA ALA A 357 -29.13 15.22 -1.18
C ALA A 357 -28.25 16.46 -1.41
N THR A 358 -26.95 16.35 -1.10
CA THR A 358 -25.96 17.38 -1.43
C THR A 358 -25.71 17.42 -2.94
N LYS A 359 -25.58 18.64 -3.50
CA LYS A 359 -25.24 18.91 -4.92
C LYS A 359 -23.79 18.51 -5.31
N GLY A 360 -23.19 17.55 -4.62
CA GLY A 360 -21.81 17.09 -4.85
C GLY A 360 -21.79 15.68 -5.41
N LYS A 361 -20.72 15.33 -6.14
CA LYS A 361 -20.48 13.96 -6.60
C LYS A 361 -20.17 13.08 -5.37
N ALA A 362 -21.14 12.25 -4.99
CA ALA A 362 -20.94 11.15 -4.06
C ALA A 362 -20.15 10.02 -4.74
N ILE A 363 -19.54 9.14 -3.95
CA ILE A 363 -18.60 8.13 -4.44
C ILE A 363 -19.05 6.75 -4.02
N ASP A 364 -19.10 5.84 -4.99
CA ASP A 364 -19.09 4.41 -4.75
C ASP A 364 -17.64 3.93 -4.60
N LEU A 365 -17.36 3.22 -3.51
CA LEU A 365 -16.09 2.59 -3.21
C LEU A 365 -16.34 1.08 -3.24
N ASP A 366 -15.74 0.38 -4.20
CA ASP A 366 -16.05 -1.04 -4.47
C ASP A 366 -15.40 -1.97 -3.42
N ASP A 367 -14.12 -1.73 -3.15
CA ASP A 367 -13.31 -2.44 -2.15
C ASP A 367 -12.58 -1.40 -1.31
N ILE A 368 -12.52 -1.63 0.01
CA ILE A 368 -11.84 -0.77 0.97
C ILE A 368 -11.08 -1.67 1.95
N LYS A 369 -9.76 -1.50 2.01
CA LYS A 369 -8.89 -2.20 2.97
C LYS A 369 -8.37 -1.19 3.96
N PHE A 370 -8.65 -1.40 5.23
CA PHE A 370 -8.22 -0.52 6.32
C PHE A 370 -6.95 -1.01 7.00
N HIS A 371 -6.19 -0.09 7.56
CA HIS A 371 -5.18 -0.40 8.57
C HIS A 371 -5.84 -1.00 9.82
N GLN A 372 -5.14 -1.88 10.55
CA GLN A 372 -5.63 -2.52 11.79
C GLN A 372 -6.09 -1.53 12.88
N CYS A 373 -5.66 -0.26 12.78
CA CYS A 373 -6.04 0.78 13.74
C CYS A 373 -7.50 1.25 13.59
N VAL A 374 -8.18 0.91 12.49
CA VAL A 374 -9.57 1.28 12.22
C VAL A 374 -10.53 0.29 12.86
N ARG A 375 -11.48 0.82 13.65
CA ARG A 375 -12.52 0.02 14.29
C ARG A 375 -13.61 -0.35 13.29
N LEU A 376 -13.42 -1.47 12.59
CA LEU A 376 -14.33 -1.98 11.55
C LEU A 376 -15.81 -2.00 11.99
N ALA A 377 -16.11 -2.47 13.20
CA ALA A 377 -17.47 -2.48 13.75
C ALA A 377 -18.14 -1.09 13.85
N ARG A 378 -17.38 0.02 13.94
CA ARG A 378 -17.95 1.38 13.85
C ARG A 378 -18.13 1.85 12.41
N PHE A 379 -17.27 1.39 11.49
CA PHE A 379 -17.41 1.68 10.07
C PHE A 379 -18.63 0.95 9.47
N GLU A 380 -18.90 -0.28 9.88
CA GLU A 380 -20.07 -1.04 9.42
C GLU A 380 -21.40 -0.39 9.83
N ASN A 381 -21.49 0.13 11.06
CA ASN A 381 -22.69 0.81 11.57
C ASN A 381 -22.86 2.24 11.03
N ASP A 382 -21.87 3.11 11.24
CA ASP A 382 -22.00 4.56 11.04
C ASP A 382 -21.28 5.08 9.77
N ARG A 383 -20.67 4.18 8.97
CA ARG A 383 -19.75 4.51 7.85
C ARG A 383 -18.67 5.55 8.22
N THR A 384 -18.32 5.58 9.51
CA THR A 384 -17.41 6.56 10.11
C THR A 384 -16.09 5.89 10.46
N ILE A 385 -15.00 6.36 9.86
CA ILE A 385 -13.66 5.78 10.01
C ILE A 385 -13.08 6.29 11.34
N SER A 386 -13.15 5.46 12.38
CA SER A 386 -12.71 5.78 13.75
C SER A 386 -11.48 4.94 14.13
N PHE A 387 -10.38 5.58 14.50
CA PHE A 387 -9.08 4.93 14.71
C PHE A 387 -8.18 5.67 15.72
N VAL A 388 -7.14 5.00 16.20
CA VAL A 388 -6.02 5.62 16.93
C VAL A 388 -4.78 5.51 16.04
N PRO A 389 -4.19 6.59 15.51
CA PRO A 389 -3.14 6.49 14.50
C PRO A 389 -1.79 5.99 15.07
N PRO A 390 -1.13 5.00 14.41
CA PRO A 390 0.31 4.78 14.57
C PRO A 390 1.09 6.09 14.42
N ASP A 391 2.21 6.23 15.10
CA ASP A 391 2.98 7.46 15.05
C ASP A 391 3.82 7.60 13.76
N GLY A 392 4.08 8.82 13.30
CA GLY A 392 4.77 9.07 12.03
C GLY A 392 3.94 8.70 10.80
N SER A 393 4.58 8.15 9.76
CA SER A 393 3.93 7.78 8.50
C SER A 393 3.36 6.36 8.50
N PHE A 394 2.13 6.20 7.95
CA PHE A 394 1.50 4.91 7.65
C PHE A 394 0.37 5.07 6.59
N ASP A 395 -0.04 3.98 5.96
CA ASP A 395 -1.20 3.97 5.05
C ASP A 395 -2.48 3.62 5.86
N LEU A 396 -3.44 4.55 5.94
CA LEU A 396 -4.65 4.41 6.76
C LEU A 396 -5.71 3.51 6.10
N MET A 397 -5.90 3.68 4.79
CA MET A 397 -6.76 2.83 3.98
C MET A 397 -6.31 2.84 2.52
N THR A 398 -6.56 1.73 1.84
CA THR A 398 -6.57 1.66 0.37
C THR A 398 -7.98 1.36 -0.12
N TYR A 399 -8.32 1.85 -1.30
CA TYR A 399 -9.65 1.71 -1.88
C TYR A 399 -9.58 1.55 -3.39
N ARG A 400 -10.55 0.86 -3.98
CA ARG A 400 -10.66 0.67 -5.44
C ARG A 400 -11.99 1.20 -5.95
N LEU A 401 -11.96 1.78 -7.15
CA LEU A 401 -13.14 2.10 -7.95
C LEU A 401 -12.97 1.55 -9.37
N SER A 402 -13.99 0.85 -9.85
CA SER A 402 -14.12 0.33 -11.21
C SER A 402 -14.86 1.33 -12.12
N THR A 403 -14.79 2.63 -11.79
CA THR A 403 -15.42 3.69 -12.58
C THR A 403 -14.67 3.83 -13.91
N GLN A 404 -15.38 3.73 -15.04
CA GLN A 404 -14.77 3.95 -16.35
C GLN A 404 -14.37 5.44 -16.51
N VAL A 405 -13.07 5.71 -16.49
CA VAL A 405 -12.51 7.06 -16.64
C VAL A 405 -12.00 7.27 -18.06
N LYS A 406 -12.18 8.47 -18.62
CA LYS A 406 -11.47 8.86 -19.84
C LYS A 406 -9.96 8.99 -19.56
N PRO A 407 -9.07 8.48 -20.42
CA PRO A 407 -7.63 8.55 -20.21
C PRO A 407 -7.15 10.00 -20.08
N LEU A 408 -6.52 10.32 -18.94
CA LEU A 408 -6.08 11.67 -18.58
C LEU A 408 -5.03 12.20 -19.55
N ILE A 409 -4.12 11.34 -20.00
CA ILE A 409 -3.19 11.60 -21.10
C ILE A 409 -3.43 10.52 -22.15
N TRP A 410 -3.99 10.92 -23.29
CA TRP A 410 -4.16 10.04 -24.44
C TRP A 410 -2.91 10.13 -25.31
N VAL A 411 -2.35 8.97 -25.67
CA VAL A 411 -1.19 8.90 -26.56
C VAL A 411 -1.56 8.05 -27.77
N GLU A 412 -1.38 8.61 -28.95
CA GLU A 412 -1.50 7.91 -30.22
C GLU A 412 -0.12 7.87 -30.87
N ALA A 413 0.37 6.67 -31.20
CA ALA A 413 1.61 6.50 -31.96
C ALA A 413 1.30 5.83 -33.30
N GLN A 414 1.67 6.51 -34.38
CA GLN A 414 1.62 5.99 -35.73
C GLN A 414 3.04 5.56 -36.12
N ILE A 415 3.17 4.32 -36.62
CA ILE A 415 4.45 3.69 -36.93
C ILE A 415 4.51 3.35 -38.42
N GLU A 416 5.43 3.98 -39.14
CA GLU A 416 5.69 3.74 -40.56
C GLU A 416 7.03 3.01 -40.72
N LYS A 417 6.99 1.68 -40.89
CA LYS A 417 8.19 0.84 -41.08
C LYS A 417 8.56 0.78 -42.57
N HIS A 418 9.58 1.53 -42.98
CA HIS A 418 10.14 1.46 -44.33
C HIS A 418 11.07 0.25 -44.49
N SER A 419 10.47 -0.95 -44.48
CA SER A 419 11.06 -2.26 -44.82
C SER A 419 12.43 -2.59 -44.19
N ARG A 420 13.52 -2.05 -44.75
CA ARG A 420 14.94 -2.41 -44.47
C ARG A 420 15.85 -1.17 -44.42
N SER A 421 15.31 0.00 -44.06
CA SER A 421 16.07 1.25 -44.07
C SER A 421 15.78 2.11 -42.85
N ARG A 422 14.50 2.38 -42.56
CA ARG A 422 14.13 3.23 -41.43
C ARG A 422 12.73 2.92 -40.90
N ILE A 423 12.48 3.38 -39.68
CA ILE A 423 11.18 3.41 -39.02
C ILE A 423 10.89 4.84 -38.60
N GLU A 424 9.76 5.37 -39.06
CA GLU A 424 9.28 6.71 -38.69
C GLU A 424 8.14 6.57 -37.68
N LEU A 425 8.24 7.31 -36.58
CA LEU A 425 7.33 7.29 -35.44
C LEU A 425 6.73 8.67 -35.29
N MET A 426 5.41 8.79 -35.41
CA MET A 426 4.67 10.01 -35.10
C MET A 426 3.80 9.80 -33.86
N VAL A 427 4.23 10.37 -32.74
CA VAL A 427 3.59 10.24 -31.44
C VAL A 427 2.87 11.56 -31.11
N LYS A 428 1.57 11.50 -30.86
CA LYS A 428 0.74 12.63 -30.42
C LYS A 428 0.25 12.36 -29.00
N ALA A 429 0.49 13.29 -28.09
CA ALA A 429 0.04 13.20 -26.70
C ALA A 429 -0.93 14.35 -26.39
N ARG A 430 -2.11 14.03 -25.87
CA ARG A 430 -3.19 14.97 -25.58
C ARG A 430 -3.71 14.82 -24.16
N SER A 431 -3.75 15.91 -23.39
CA SER A 431 -4.34 15.92 -22.04
C SER A 431 -5.86 16.08 -22.09
N GLN A 432 -6.58 15.16 -21.44
CA GLN A 432 -8.05 15.16 -21.31
C GLN A 432 -8.52 15.49 -19.89
N PHE A 433 -7.77 16.31 -19.16
CA PHE A 433 -8.15 16.86 -17.85
C PHE A 433 -8.33 18.38 -17.89
N LYS A 434 -8.85 18.95 -16.79
CA LYS A 434 -9.20 20.37 -16.67
C LYS A 434 -7.99 21.26 -16.92
N GLU A 435 -8.14 22.29 -17.76
CA GLU A 435 -7.08 23.23 -18.17
C GLU A 435 -6.37 23.93 -16.99
N ARG A 436 -7.08 24.14 -15.87
CA ARG A 436 -6.53 24.70 -14.63
C ARG A 436 -5.57 23.78 -13.88
N SER A 437 -5.51 22.51 -14.26
CA SER A 437 -4.63 21.49 -13.71
C SER A 437 -3.51 21.20 -14.71
N THR A 438 -2.35 20.81 -14.18
CA THR A 438 -1.14 20.56 -14.97
C THR A 438 -0.53 19.25 -14.50
N ALA A 439 -0.22 18.36 -15.43
CA ALA A 439 0.56 17.17 -15.13
C ALA A 439 2.05 17.55 -15.08
N THR A 440 2.74 17.11 -14.04
CA THR A 440 4.17 17.29 -13.82
C THR A 440 4.92 15.99 -14.12
N ASN A 441 6.17 16.13 -14.58
CA ASN A 441 7.10 15.02 -14.83
C ASN A 441 6.48 13.89 -15.69
N VAL A 442 5.83 14.27 -16.80
CA VAL A 442 5.25 13.31 -17.73
C VAL A 442 6.38 12.59 -18.48
N GLU A 443 6.40 11.27 -18.43
CA GLU A 443 7.33 10.39 -19.15
C GLU A 443 6.50 9.44 -20.03
N ILE A 444 6.63 9.55 -21.34
CA ILE A 444 5.97 8.69 -22.34
C ILE A 444 7.05 7.77 -22.92
N GLU A 445 6.93 6.48 -22.68
CA GLU A 445 7.83 5.43 -23.12
C GLU A 445 7.17 4.70 -24.30
N VAL A 446 7.71 4.91 -25.50
CA VAL A 446 7.24 4.31 -26.75
C VAL A 446 8.24 3.25 -27.16
N PRO A 447 7.87 1.96 -27.18
CA PRO A 447 8.81 0.90 -27.55
C PRO A 447 9.20 1.02 -29.02
N VAL A 448 10.46 0.70 -29.30
CA VAL A 448 11.05 0.71 -30.65
C VAL A 448 11.77 -0.62 -30.88
N PRO A 449 12.05 -1.02 -32.14
CA PRO A 449 12.82 -2.23 -32.41
C PRO A 449 14.22 -2.18 -31.77
N SER A 450 14.70 -3.30 -31.21
CA SER A 450 16.01 -3.38 -30.53
C SER A 450 17.20 -3.22 -31.49
N ASP A 451 16.97 -3.40 -32.80
CA ASP A 451 17.93 -3.15 -33.88
C ASP A 451 17.95 -1.68 -34.34
N ALA A 452 17.10 -0.81 -33.77
CA ALA A 452 17.02 0.60 -34.15
C ALA A 452 18.29 1.38 -33.79
N THR A 453 18.83 2.09 -34.78
CA THR A 453 20.06 2.91 -34.67
C THR A 453 19.83 4.34 -35.15
N ASN A 454 20.77 5.25 -34.87
CA ASN A 454 20.79 6.64 -35.34
C ASN A 454 19.46 7.41 -35.16
N PRO A 455 19.01 7.66 -33.91
CA PRO A 455 17.77 8.38 -33.62
C PRO A 455 17.83 9.86 -34.05
N ASN A 456 16.98 10.24 -35.02
CA ASN A 456 16.70 11.62 -35.41
C ASN A 456 15.34 12.03 -34.81
N ILE A 457 15.35 12.71 -33.67
CA ILE A 457 14.14 13.02 -32.88
C ILE A 457 13.82 14.52 -32.89
N ARG A 458 12.55 14.87 -33.13
CA ARG A 458 12.02 16.23 -33.14
C ARG A 458 10.73 16.30 -32.31
N THR A 459 10.82 16.95 -31.14
CA THR A 459 9.70 17.17 -30.21
C THR A 459 9.17 18.61 -30.30
N SER A 460 7.84 18.80 -30.25
CA SER A 460 7.25 20.14 -30.14
C SER A 460 7.45 20.77 -28.76
N MET A 461 7.56 19.93 -27.72
CA MET A 461 7.76 20.32 -26.31
C MET A 461 8.46 19.21 -25.54
N GLY A 462 9.23 19.57 -24.52
CA GLY A 462 10.01 18.63 -23.73
C GLY A 462 11.27 18.15 -24.46
N SER A 463 11.85 17.04 -23.98
CA SER A 463 12.98 16.37 -24.62
C SER A 463 12.67 14.88 -24.79
N ALA A 464 13.09 14.29 -25.90
CA ALA A 464 12.98 12.86 -26.14
C ALA A 464 14.36 12.29 -26.46
N ALA A 465 14.62 11.09 -25.94
CA ALA A 465 15.87 10.37 -26.13
C ALA A 465 15.57 8.88 -26.39
N TYR A 466 16.46 8.21 -27.09
CA TYR A 466 16.46 6.76 -27.18
C TYR A 466 17.13 6.16 -25.94
N ALA A 467 16.52 5.15 -25.35
CA ALA A 467 17.03 4.36 -24.23
C ALA A 467 17.19 2.91 -24.70
N PRO A 468 18.37 2.52 -25.25
CA PRO A 468 18.63 1.18 -25.74
C PRO A 468 18.46 0.11 -24.67
N GLU A 469 18.73 0.44 -23.40
CA GLU A 469 18.58 -0.46 -22.26
C GLU A 469 17.11 -0.82 -21.91
N ARG A 470 16.15 -0.25 -22.64
CA ARG A 470 14.72 -0.54 -22.52
C ARG A 470 14.02 -0.82 -23.86
N ASP A 471 14.78 -0.88 -24.96
CA ASP A 471 14.24 -0.92 -26.33
C ASP A 471 13.15 0.14 -26.57
N ALA A 472 13.35 1.38 -26.07
CA ALA A 472 12.30 2.40 -26.08
C ALA A 472 12.79 3.83 -26.31
N MET A 473 11.96 4.62 -26.99
CA MET A 473 12.08 6.08 -27.00
C MET A 473 11.35 6.65 -25.78
N VAL A 474 12.06 7.42 -24.96
CA VAL A 474 11.53 8.05 -23.75
C VAL A 474 11.37 9.56 -23.99
N TRP A 475 10.12 10.02 -24.05
CA TRP A 475 9.77 11.44 -24.20
C TRP A 475 9.34 12.04 -22.86
N LYS A 476 10.08 13.05 -22.39
CA LYS A 476 9.91 13.70 -21.09
C LYS A 476 9.38 15.13 -21.24
N VAL A 477 8.23 15.40 -20.62
CA VAL A 477 7.58 16.71 -20.58
C VAL A 477 7.39 17.15 -19.13
N LYS A 478 8.21 18.11 -18.68
CA LYS A 478 8.23 18.58 -17.27
C LYS A 478 6.88 19.14 -16.80
N SER A 479 6.14 19.80 -17.70
CA SER A 479 4.87 20.47 -17.43
C SER A 479 3.95 20.31 -18.63
N PHE A 480 2.82 19.62 -18.43
CA PHE A 480 1.84 19.29 -19.45
C PHE A 480 0.45 19.77 -18.99
N PRO A 481 0.03 21.00 -19.37
CA PRO A 481 -1.26 21.57 -18.97
C PRO A 481 -2.45 20.78 -19.51
N GLY A 482 -3.61 20.85 -18.85
CA GLY A 482 -4.85 20.25 -19.34
C GLY A 482 -5.34 20.88 -20.66
N GLY A 483 -5.98 20.09 -21.53
CA GLY A 483 -6.52 20.55 -22.81
C GLY A 483 -5.46 20.89 -23.88
N LYS A 484 -4.21 20.45 -23.71
CA LYS A 484 -3.12 20.65 -24.67
C LYS A 484 -2.80 19.37 -25.43
N GLU A 485 -2.22 19.55 -26.60
CA GLU A 485 -1.73 18.49 -27.47
C GLU A 485 -0.31 18.85 -27.92
N TYR A 486 0.62 17.90 -27.78
CA TYR A 486 2.00 18.00 -28.23
C TYR A 486 2.34 16.80 -29.13
N MET A 487 3.36 16.96 -29.96
CA MET A 487 3.80 15.91 -30.89
C MET A 487 5.31 15.66 -30.80
N CYS A 488 5.69 14.40 -31.00
CA CYS A 488 7.05 13.95 -31.18
C CYS A 488 7.12 13.18 -32.51
N ARG A 489 8.05 13.56 -33.40
CA ARG A 489 8.42 12.75 -34.57
C ARG A 489 9.82 12.21 -34.33
N ALA A 490 10.00 10.91 -34.49
CA ALA A 490 11.30 10.27 -34.45
C ALA A 490 11.50 9.42 -35.70
N GLU A 491 12.73 9.38 -36.19
CA GLU A 491 13.17 8.56 -37.29
C GLU A 491 14.37 7.75 -36.79
N PHE A 492 14.33 6.43 -36.95
CA PHE A 492 15.43 5.54 -36.61
C PHE A 492 15.83 4.75 -37.85
N SER A 493 17.12 4.49 -38.02
CA SER A 493 17.65 3.60 -39.07
C SER A 493 17.54 2.14 -38.62
N LEU A 494 17.10 1.27 -39.54
CA LEU A 494 17.08 -0.18 -39.32
C LEU A 494 18.21 -0.83 -40.14
N PRO A 495 18.89 -1.87 -39.62
CA PRO A 495 19.84 -2.67 -40.38
C PRO A 495 19.22 -3.28 -41.65
N SER A 496 20.05 -3.45 -42.67
CA SER A 496 19.66 -4.11 -43.92
C SER A 496 19.57 -5.64 -43.81
N ILE A 497 20.17 -6.20 -42.76
CA ILE A 497 20.19 -7.63 -42.44
C ILE A 497 19.16 -7.88 -41.34
N THR A 498 18.13 -8.66 -41.65
CA THR A 498 17.17 -9.16 -40.66
C THR A 498 17.81 -10.28 -39.85
N ALA A 499 17.54 -10.32 -38.53
CA ALA A 499 17.61 -11.59 -37.81
C ALA A 499 16.64 -12.58 -38.49
N GLU A 500 17.07 -13.83 -38.67
CA GLU A 500 16.25 -14.85 -39.35
C GLU A 500 14.96 -15.18 -38.57
N GLU A 501 14.00 -15.75 -39.27
CA GLU A 501 12.59 -15.89 -38.87
C GLU A 501 12.39 -16.59 -37.51
N GLY A 502 11.49 -16.06 -36.67
CA GLY A 502 10.93 -16.81 -35.54
C GLY A 502 10.32 -15.97 -34.44
N ALA A 503 10.98 -14.88 -34.04
CA ALA A 503 10.46 -14.00 -33.00
C ALA A 503 9.40 -13.04 -33.56
N GLN A 504 8.13 -13.33 -33.29
CA GLN A 504 7.05 -12.38 -33.48
C GLN A 504 7.38 -11.11 -32.66
N GLU A 505 7.67 -9.97 -33.34
CA GLU A 505 8.02 -8.71 -32.67
C GLU A 505 6.98 -8.41 -31.59
N LYS A 506 7.37 -8.59 -30.31
CA LYS A 506 6.47 -8.37 -29.18
C LYS A 506 6.15 -6.88 -29.11
N LYS A 507 5.03 -6.47 -29.72
CA LYS A 507 4.48 -5.11 -29.64
C LYS A 507 4.16 -4.78 -28.18
N ALA A 508 5.17 -4.34 -27.43
CA ALA A 508 4.98 -3.79 -26.09
C ALA A 508 4.02 -2.59 -26.17
N PRO A 509 3.21 -2.34 -25.14
CA PRO A 509 2.38 -1.16 -25.08
C PRO A 509 3.22 0.09 -24.81
N ILE A 510 2.73 1.25 -25.26
CA ILE A 510 3.20 2.55 -24.80
C ILE A 510 2.90 2.65 -23.30
N ARG A 511 3.89 3.05 -22.51
CA ARG A 511 3.71 3.34 -21.08
C ARG A 511 3.75 4.83 -20.83
N VAL A 512 2.88 5.33 -19.95
CA VAL A 512 2.88 6.75 -19.57
C VAL A 512 2.93 6.89 -18.07
N LYS A 513 3.92 7.62 -17.57
CA LYS A 513 3.99 8.07 -16.17
C LYS A 513 3.67 9.56 -16.11
N PHE A 514 2.91 9.96 -15.10
CA PHE A 514 2.61 11.36 -14.82
C PHE A 514 2.19 11.52 -13.36
N GLU A 515 2.28 12.75 -12.86
CA GLU A 515 1.70 13.17 -11.58
C GLU A 515 0.83 14.42 -11.82
N ILE A 516 -0.37 14.49 -11.25
CA ILE A 516 -1.25 15.66 -11.27
C ILE A 516 -1.56 16.06 -9.83
N PRO A 517 -0.92 17.12 -9.30
CA PRO A 517 -1.19 17.61 -7.95
C PRO A 517 -2.54 18.35 -7.89
N TYR A 518 -3.15 18.32 -6.72
CA TYR A 518 -4.45 18.93 -6.39
C TYR A 518 -5.61 18.45 -7.27
N PHE A 519 -5.53 17.21 -7.76
CA PHE A 519 -6.53 16.58 -8.62
C PHE A 519 -6.95 15.21 -8.06
N THR A 520 -8.23 14.89 -8.22
CA THR A 520 -8.79 13.55 -8.00
C THR A 520 -9.67 13.17 -9.18
N VAL A 521 -9.60 11.90 -9.53
CA VAL A 521 -10.34 11.24 -10.60
C VAL A 521 -11.66 10.68 -10.08
N SER A 522 -11.63 10.02 -8.91
CA SER A 522 -12.86 9.54 -8.26
C SER A 522 -13.79 10.72 -7.92
N GLY A 523 -13.19 11.83 -7.50
CA GLY A 523 -13.84 12.97 -6.86
C GLY A 523 -13.80 12.93 -5.32
N ILE A 524 -12.93 12.09 -4.72
CA ILE A 524 -12.82 11.93 -3.26
C ILE A 524 -12.48 13.23 -2.55
N GLN A 525 -13.19 13.46 -1.45
CA GLN A 525 -13.11 14.66 -0.64
C GLN A 525 -13.17 14.27 0.84
N VAL A 526 -12.11 14.64 1.55
CA VAL A 526 -12.07 14.60 3.01
C VAL A 526 -12.97 15.72 3.54
N ARG A 527 -14.12 15.37 4.10
CA ARG A 527 -15.11 16.33 4.62
C ARG A 527 -14.70 16.89 5.97
N TYR A 528 -14.12 16.05 6.82
CA TYR A 528 -13.55 16.44 8.11
C TYR A 528 -12.56 15.37 8.60
N LEU A 529 -11.57 15.81 9.38
CA LEU A 529 -10.78 14.96 10.27
C LEU A 529 -10.90 15.55 11.67
N LYS A 530 -11.60 14.84 12.57
CA LYS A 530 -11.73 15.23 13.97
C LYS A 530 -10.70 14.47 14.79
N ILE A 531 -9.93 15.18 15.60
CA ILE A 531 -8.93 14.63 16.51
C ILE A 531 -9.46 14.86 17.93
N ILE A 532 -9.52 13.80 18.74
CA ILE A 532 -10.05 13.83 20.10
C ILE A 532 -8.98 13.27 21.02
N GLU A 533 -8.45 14.10 21.93
CA GLU A 533 -7.49 13.67 22.93
C GLU A 533 -7.88 14.20 24.32
N LYS A 534 -7.59 13.42 25.37
CA LYS A 534 -7.95 13.75 26.76
C LYS A 534 -7.37 15.10 27.23
N SER A 535 -6.20 15.48 26.72
CA SER A 535 -5.52 16.75 27.03
C SER A 535 -6.11 17.96 26.28
N GLY A 536 -7.04 17.76 25.33
CA GLY A 536 -7.79 18.83 24.68
C GLY A 536 -6.98 19.75 23.76
N TYR A 537 -5.76 19.37 23.34
CA TYR A 537 -4.98 20.21 22.44
C TYR A 537 -5.68 20.40 21.07
N GLN A 538 -5.41 21.54 20.44
CA GLN A 538 -5.76 21.76 19.04
C GLN A 538 -4.64 21.18 18.15
N ALA A 539 -5.04 20.40 17.14
CA ALA A 539 -4.15 19.92 16.09
C ALA A 539 -4.50 20.55 14.74
N LEU A 540 -3.51 20.62 13.84
CA LEU A 540 -3.65 21.18 12.50
C LEU A 540 -3.68 20.06 11.45
N PRO A 541 -4.86 19.72 10.89
CA PRO A 541 -4.97 18.76 9.80
C PRO A 541 -4.74 19.43 8.44
N TRP A 542 -3.83 18.85 7.66
CA TRP A 542 -3.55 19.20 6.27
C TRP A 542 -4.01 18.07 5.36
N VAL A 543 -4.52 18.42 4.18
CA VAL A 543 -4.86 17.44 3.13
C VAL A 543 -4.35 17.89 1.78
N ARG A 544 -3.74 16.98 1.03
CA ARG A 544 -3.44 17.15 -0.40
C ARG A 544 -3.93 15.95 -1.19
N TYR A 545 -4.20 16.22 -2.46
CA TYR A 545 -4.70 15.23 -3.41
C TYR A 545 -3.69 15.11 -4.55
N ILE A 546 -3.34 13.90 -4.93
CA ILE A 546 -2.35 13.62 -5.97
C ILE A 546 -2.93 12.49 -6.84
N THR A 547 -3.00 12.70 -8.15
CA THR A 547 -3.30 11.63 -9.11
C THR A 547 -2.02 11.22 -9.81
N MET A 548 -1.72 9.94 -9.87
CA MET A 548 -0.54 9.37 -10.53
C MET A 548 -0.97 8.33 -11.57
N ALA A 549 -0.09 8.05 -12.53
CA ALA A 549 -0.22 6.86 -13.35
C ALA A 549 0.08 5.60 -12.50
N GLY A 550 -0.75 4.57 -12.64
CA GLY A 550 -0.43 3.20 -12.21
C GLY A 550 -0.01 2.37 -13.42
N GLU A 551 -0.70 1.25 -13.65
CA GLU A 551 -0.62 0.46 -14.89
C GLU A 551 -1.28 1.24 -16.04
N TYR A 552 -0.54 2.16 -16.68
CA TYR A 552 -1.07 3.04 -17.72
C TYR A 552 -0.47 2.68 -19.09
N GLU A 553 -1.14 1.76 -19.78
CA GLU A 553 -0.65 1.09 -20.98
C GLU A 553 -1.59 1.30 -22.19
N LEU A 554 -1.03 1.74 -23.32
CA LEU A 554 -1.76 1.90 -24.58
C LEU A 554 -1.10 1.00 -25.64
N ARG A 555 -1.83 -0.03 -26.09
CA ARG A 555 -1.31 -0.94 -27.12
C ARG A 555 -1.17 -0.19 -28.45
N LEU A 556 -0.02 -0.39 -29.10
CA LEU A 556 0.24 0.13 -30.43
C LEU A 556 -0.78 -0.40 -31.45
N ILE A 557 -1.09 0.43 -32.43
CA ILE A 557 -1.94 0.10 -33.59
C ILE A 557 -1.20 -0.90 -34.49
#